data_AF-A0AAP8T210-F1
#
_entry.id   AF-A0AAP8T210-F1
#
_cell.length_a   1.000
_cell.length_b   1.000
_cell.length_c   1.000
_cell.angle_alpha   90.00
_cell.angle_beta   90.00
_cell.angle_gamma   90.00
#
_symmetry.space_group_name_H-M   'P 1'
#
loop_
_entity.id
_entity.type
_entity.pdbx_description
1 polymer ?
#
loop_
_entity_poly.entity_id
_entity_poly.type
_entity_poly.pdbx_seq_one_letter_code
_entity_poly.pdbx_strand_id
1 'polypeptide(L)'
;TRYEGVSAIEKSMLVIQQIQKLEQLRNDRIDDPLYDGVPIPIPINIGTMNGGTWPSSVSDLVTLEGRYGVAPNEKMDDAKKEF
;
A
#
# COMPACT_ATOMS: atom_id res chain seq x y z
N THR A 1 -10.78 -2.75 27.47
CA THR A 1 -12.09 -2.41 26.85
C THR A 1 -11.86 -1.77 25.48
N ARG A 2 -12.88 -1.59 24.59
CA ARG A 2 -12.67 -1.00 23.25
C ARG A 2 -11.98 0.37 23.30
N TYR A 3 -12.30 1.18 24.30
CA TYR A 3 -11.78 2.54 24.46
C TYR A 3 -10.32 2.59 24.97
N GLU A 4 -9.75 1.46 25.39
CA GLU A 4 -8.34 1.34 25.79
C GLU A 4 -7.48 0.68 24.71
N GLY A 5 -8.11 0.01 23.73
CA GLY A 5 -7.43 -0.73 22.68
C GLY A 5 -7.18 0.12 21.44
N VAL A 6 -6.14 -0.24 20.68
CA VAL A 6 -5.85 0.35 19.36
C VAL A 6 -6.21 -0.67 18.29
N SER A 7 -7.16 -0.34 17.42
CA SER A 7 -7.62 -1.24 16.36
C SER A 7 -6.65 -1.24 15.18
N ALA A 8 -6.03 -2.38 14.89
CA ALA A 8 -5.21 -2.57 13.70
C ALA A 8 -6.03 -2.38 12.40
N ILE A 9 -7.32 -2.70 12.40
CA ILE A 9 -8.24 -2.45 11.27
C ILE A 9 -8.43 -0.96 11.04
N GLU A 10 -8.64 -0.18 12.09
CA GLU A 10 -8.78 1.28 11.93
C GLU A 10 -7.43 1.91 11.50
N LYS A 11 -6.31 1.40 12.02
CA LYS A 11 -4.96 1.88 11.65
C LYS A 11 -4.53 1.48 10.24
N SER A 12 -5.02 0.36 9.70
CA SER A 12 -4.68 -0.07 8.34
C SER A 12 -5.13 0.94 7.28
N MET A 13 -6.21 1.69 7.54
CA MET A 13 -6.66 2.78 6.67
C MET A 13 -5.59 3.85 6.46
N LEU A 14 -4.82 4.19 7.51
CA LEU A 14 -3.72 5.16 7.40
C LEU A 14 -2.60 4.62 6.51
N VAL A 15 -2.29 3.33 6.64
CA VAL A 15 -1.27 2.66 5.82
C VAL A 15 -1.69 2.65 4.35
N ILE A 16 -2.95 2.31 4.05
CA ILE A 16 -3.50 2.32 2.69
C ILE A 16 -3.41 3.72 2.07
N GLN A 17 -3.75 4.77 2.81
CA GLN A 17 -3.64 6.14 2.33
C GLN A 17 -2.18 6.54 2.02
N GLN A 18 -1.22 6.11 2.85
CA GLN A 18 0.19 6.36 2.55
C GLN A 18 0.68 5.57 1.34
N ILE A 19 0.21 4.34 1.15
CA ILE A 19 0.52 3.53 -0.04
C ILE A 19 -0.03 4.19 -1.31
N GLN A 20 -1.25 4.71 -1.29
CA GLN A 20 -1.83 5.46 -2.42
C GLN A 20 -1.02 6.73 -2.73
N LYS A 21 -0.58 7.45 -1.69
CA LYS A 21 0.30 8.60 -1.86
C LYS A 21 1.66 8.20 -2.44
N LEU A 22 2.22 7.09 -2.00
CA LEU A 22 3.47 6.56 -2.53
C LEU A 22 3.33 6.19 -4.01
N GLU A 23 2.22 5.54 -4.40
CA GLU A 23 1.92 5.24 -5.81
C GLU A 23 1.90 6.54 -6.63
N GLN A 24 1.17 7.56 -6.18
CA GLN A 24 1.12 8.85 -6.88
C GLN A 24 2.52 9.43 -7.07
N LEU A 25 3.30 9.54 -5.98
CA LEU A 25 4.66 10.09 -6.02
C LEU A 25 5.60 9.29 -6.92
N ARG A 26 5.44 7.96 -6.97
CA ARG A 26 6.23 7.08 -7.83
C ARG A 26 5.90 7.30 -9.30
N ASN A 27 4.62 7.38 -9.65
CA ASN A 27 4.17 7.59 -11.02
C ASN A 27 4.44 9.02 -11.52
N ASP A 28 4.35 10.04 -10.65
CA ASP A 28 4.69 11.44 -11.00
C ASP A 28 6.16 11.64 -11.41
N ARG A 29 7.05 10.73 -11.00
CA ARG A 29 8.48 10.77 -11.35
C ARG A 29 8.79 10.08 -12.69
N ILE A 30 7.82 9.42 -13.30
CA ILE A 30 8.00 8.74 -14.58
C ILE A 30 7.77 9.76 -15.69
N ASP A 31 8.85 10.03 -16.42
CA ASP A 31 8.87 10.88 -17.61
C ASP A 31 9.53 10.07 -18.74
N ASP A 32 8.82 9.05 -19.21
CA ASP A 32 9.26 8.21 -20.33
C ASP A 32 8.13 8.16 -21.38
N PRO A 33 8.39 8.54 -22.65
CA PRO A 33 7.39 8.53 -23.72
C PRO A 33 6.71 7.18 -23.94
N LEU A 34 7.31 6.07 -23.52
CA LEU A 34 6.68 4.74 -23.61
C LEU A 34 5.45 4.60 -22.72
N TYR A 35 5.29 5.47 -21.71
CA TYR A 35 4.14 5.51 -20.83
C TYR A 35 3.13 6.60 -21.18
N ASP A 36 3.28 7.26 -22.33
CA ASP A 36 2.32 8.26 -22.81
C ASP A 36 0.90 7.66 -22.87
N GLY A 37 -0.04 8.30 -22.16
CA GLY A 37 -1.43 7.85 -22.08
C GLY A 37 -1.69 6.69 -21.11
N VAL A 38 -0.68 6.22 -20.36
CA VAL A 38 -0.85 5.25 -19.27
C VAL A 38 -0.87 6.01 -17.94
N PRO A 39 -2.04 6.16 -17.28
CA PRO A 39 -2.14 7.04 -16.10
C PRO A 39 -1.37 6.56 -14.87
N ILE A 40 -1.17 5.24 -14.72
CA ILE A 40 -0.46 4.63 -13.59
C ILE A 40 0.49 3.55 -14.13
N PRO A 41 1.67 3.92 -14.65
CA PRO A 41 2.65 2.97 -15.21
C PRO A 41 3.09 1.85 -14.26
N ILE A 42 3.29 2.18 -12.97
CA ILE A 42 3.75 1.25 -11.93
C ILE A 42 2.75 1.21 -10.75
N PRO A 43 1.61 0.53 -10.92
CA PRO A 43 0.56 0.55 -9.91
C PRO A 43 0.95 -0.26 -8.67
N ILE A 44 0.53 0.22 -7.50
CA ILE A 44 0.57 -0.50 -6.23
C ILE A 44 -0.86 -0.87 -5.87
N ASN A 45 -1.15 -2.17 -5.86
CA ASN A 45 -2.49 -2.68 -5.61
C ASN A 45 -2.51 -3.56 -4.37
N ILE A 46 -3.32 -3.21 -3.37
CA ILE A 46 -3.63 -4.10 -2.23
C ILE A 46 -4.81 -4.97 -2.65
N GLY A 47 -4.56 -6.27 -2.84
CA GLY A 47 -5.55 -7.21 -3.35
C GLY A 47 -6.29 -7.97 -2.26
N THR A 48 -5.69 -8.14 -1.08
CA THR A 48 -6.30 -8.85 0.05
C THR A 48 -6.04 -8.11 1.36
N MET A 49 -6.97 -8.27 2.29
CA MET A 49 -6.86 -7.79 3.67
C MET A 49 -7.46 -8.85 4.59
N ASN A 50 -6.71 -9.24 5.62
CA ASN A 50 -7.15 -10.18 6.64
C ASN A 50 -6.95 -9.55 8.02
N GLY A 51 -7.98 -9.50 8.86
CA GLY A 51 -7.91 -8.89 10.17
C GLY A 51 -9.13 -9.20 11.04
N GLY A 52 -8.93 -9.15 12.35
CA GLY A 52 -9.95 -9.49 13.35
C GLY A 52 -10.16 -10.99 13.51
N THR A 53 -10.46 -11.40 14.74
CA THR A 53 -10.78 -12.80 15.09
C THR A 53 -12.17 -12.94 15.71
N TRP A 54 -12.73 -11.85 16.23
CA TRP A 54 -14.04 -11.84 16.88
C TRP A 54 -14.69 -10.43 16.83
N PRO A 55 -15.99 -10.29 16.55
CA PRO A 55 -16.63 -8.98 16.37
C PRO A 55 -16.59 -8.04 17.59
N SER A 56 -16.50 -8.60 18.80
CA SER A 56 -16.49 -7.81 20.06
C SER A 56 -15.08 -7.60 20.62
N SER A 57 -14.04 -7.98 19.88
CA SER A 57 -12.64 -7.80 20.26
C SER A 57 -12.00 -6.70 19.41
N VAL A 58 -11.10 -5.93 20.02
CA VAL A 58 -10.25 -4.99 19.26
C VAL A 58 -9.19 -5.79 18.52
N SER A 59 -9.13 -5.67 17.19
CA SER A 59 -8.12 -6.37 16.38
C SER A 59 -6.73 -5.82 16.67
N ASP A 60 -5.80 -6.70 17.00
CA ASP A 60 -4.38 -6.40 17.22
C ASP A 60 -3.52 -6.54 15.96
N LEU A 61 -3.99 -7.32 14.98
CA LEU A 61 -3.30 -7.57 13.72
C LEU A 61 -4.20 -7.36 12.49
N VAL A 62 -3.61 -6.82 11.43
CA VAL A 62 -4.14 -6.84 10.07
C VAL A 62 -2.99 -7.15 9.12
N THR A 63 -3.21 -8.08 8.19
CA THR A 63 -2.31 -8.36 7.08
C THR A 63 -2.89 -7.76 5.81
N LEU A 64 -2.10 -6.93 5.14
CA LEU A 64 -2.39 -6.39 3.80
C LEU A 64 -1.46 -7.08 2.82
N GLU A 65 -2.00 -7.61 1.73
CA GLU A 65 -1.19 -8.21 0.68
C GLU A 65 -1.55 -7.60 -0.66
N GLY A 66 -0.53 -7.46 -1.50
CA GLY A 66 -0.66 -6.71 -2.72
C GLY A 66 0.51 -6.88 -3.67
N ARG A 67 0.41 -6.19 -4.79
CA ARG A 67 1.43 -6.12 -5.82
C ARG A 67 2.01 -4.72 -5.85
N TYR A 68 3.33 -4.64 -5.90
CA TYR A 68 4.08 -3.40 -6.04
C TYR A 68 4.68 -3.33 -7.44
N GLY A 69 4.32 -2.30 -8.21
CA GLY A 69 4.90 -2.04 -9.52
C GLY A 69 6.34 -1.55 -9.42
N VAL A 70 7.27 -2.24 -10.08
CA VAL A 70 8.69 -1.87 -10.18
C VAL A 70 8.98 -1.44 -11.62
N ALA A 71 9.61 -0.28 -11.79
CA ALA A 71 9.92 0.23 -13.12
C ALA A 71 11.07 -0.56 -13.77
N PRO A 72 11.15 -0.64 -15.12
CA PRO A 72 12.20 -1.41 -15.79
C PRO A 72 13.64 -0.95 -15.47
N ASN A 73 13.81 0.33 -15.15
CA ASN A 73 15.08 0.96 -14.78
C ASN A 73 15.35 0.97 -13.26
N GLU A 74 14.44 0.42 -12.45
CA GLU A 74 14.52 0.41 -11.00
C GLU A 74 15.08 -0.93 -10.48
N LYS A 75 15.99 -0.86 -9.50
CA LYS A 75 16.48 -2.06 -8.81
C LYS A 75 15.47 -2.50 -7.75
N MET A 76 15.26 -3.80 -7.66
CA MET A 76 14.33 -4.39 -6.69
C MET A 76 14.64 -4.01 -5.23
N ASP A 77 15.92 -3.88 -4.86
CA ASP A 77 16.31 -3.50 -3.50
C ASP A 77 16.00 -2.03 -3.19
N ASP A 78 16.03 -1.15 -4.19
CA ASP A 78 15.73 0.27 -4.02
C ASP A 78 14.20 0.46 -3.95
N ALA A 79 13.45 -0.25 -4.79
CA ALA A 79 11.99 -0.38 -4.71
C ALA A 79 11.53 -0.81 -3.31
N LYS A 80 12.16 -1.85 -2.76
CA LYS A 80 11.83 -2.38 -1.44
C LYS A 80 12.17 -1.44 -0.28
N LYS A 81 13.22 -0.61 -0.43
CA LYS A 81 13.59 0.39 0.59
C LYS A 81 12.66 1.61 0.57
N GLU A 82 12.12 1.94 -0.59
CA GLU A 82 11.20 3.08 -0.72
C GLU A 82 9.78 2.75 -0.21
N PHE A 83 9.35 1.49 -0.34
CA PHE A 83 8.09 1.00 0.23
C PHE A 83 8.12 0.95 1.76
#